data_AF-A0A0R3SIG5-F1
#
_entry.id   AF-A0A0R3SIG5-F1
#
_cell.length_a   1.000
_cell.length_b   1.000
_cell.length_c   1.000
_cell.angle_alpha   90.00
_cell.angle_beta   90.00
_cell.angle_gamma   90.00
#
_symmetry.space_group_name_H-M   'P 1'
#
loop_
_entity.id
_entity.type
_entity.pdbx_description
1 polymer ?
#
loop_
_entity_poly.entity_id
_entity_poly.type
_entity_poly.pdbx_seq_one_letter_code
_entity_poly.pdbx_strand_id
1 'polypeptide(L)'
;MLVEQLVQVWRFLSHEEYSFVEDVPICSGHGEYRQGKCHCFAEWKGPECETLWSECPDPTCSSHGRCVTGECLCFDGYGGDSCQFRICSSHNCTGNGVCVGGVCRCFSGWGGEACDQRLTSEFSVGGIDFPDQSQQKDASANQPSPDAFCSFNGYRDLSSGNCRCFPGFEGSTCEKDVTCASRCVHGVCTGDRRQLLSGGPALPGLLPVGTTLIDPAICYCNDGWRGVNCDVPTCNSKCLLNGQCVNDTCVCNRGWSGANCNLSKPFIHIF
;
A
#
# COMPACT_ATOMS: atom_id res chain seq x y z
N MET A 1 72.12 -13.14 -33.07
CA MET A 1 71.05 -12.14 -33.30
C MET A 1 69.67 -12.77 -33.54
N LEU A 2 69.34 -13.91 -32.92
CA LEU A 2 68.01 -14.56 -33.06
C LEU A 2 67.38 -14.98 -31.73
N VAL A 3 68.08 -14.78 -30.59
CA VAL A 3 67.58 -15.14 -29.25
C VAL A 3 66.98 -13.92 -28.53
N GLU A 4 67.46 -12.72 -28.81
CA GLU A 4 66.96 -11.45 -28.23
C GLU A 4 65.59 -11.01 -28.80
N GLN A 5 65.26 -11.38 -30.05
CA GLN A 5 63.95 -11.03 -30.65
C GLN A 5 62.80 -11.93 -30.16
N LEU A 6 63.08 -13.09 -29.57
CA LEU A 6 62.05 -13.98 -29.03
C LEU A 6 61.61 -13.60 -27.61
N VAL A 7 62.49 -12.93 -26.83
CA VAL A 7 62.14 -12.42 -25.48
C VAL A 7 61.16 -11.23 -25.57
N GLN A 8 61.28 -10.39 -26.62
CA GLN A 8 60.34 -9.30 -26.85
C GLN A 8 58.96 -9.78 -27.33
N VAL A 9 58.88 -10.90 -28.06
CA VAL A 9 57.59 -11.50 -28.44
C VAL A 9 56.93 -12.24 -27.27
N TRP A 10 57.72 -12.84 -26.36
CA TRP A 10 57.19 -13.45 -25.12
C TRP A 10 56.65 -12.43 -24.11
N ARG A 11 57.16 -11.18 -24.12
CA ARG A 11 56.58 -10.06 -23.36
C ARG A 11 55.26 -9.52 -23.94
N PHE A 12 54.94 -9.84 -25.20
CA PHE A 12 53.69 -9.45 -25.85
C PHE A 12 52.59 -10.51 -25.75
N LEU A 13 52.91 -11.77 -25.40
CA LEU A 13 51.93 -12.84 -25.16
C LEU A 13 51.69 -13.13 -23.67
N SER A 14 52.26 -12.29 -22.79
CA SER A 14 51.99 -12.25 -21.34
C SER A 14 51.44 -10.88 -20.91
N HIS A 15 50.80 -10.15 -21.83
CA HIS A 15 49.68 -9.30 -21.43
C HIS A 15 48.53 -10.23 -21.01
N GLU A 16 48.67 -10.85 -19.84
CA GLU A 16 47.56 -10.83 -18.90
C GLU A 16 47.11 -9.38 -18.92
N GLU A 17 45.95 -9.13 -19.53
CA GLU A 17 45.19 -7.92 -19.27
C GLU A 17 44.99 -7.92 -17.77
N TYR A 18 45.95 -7.28 -17.09
CA TYR A 18 45.86 -6.76 -15.76
C TYR A 18 44.69 -5.78 -15.84
N SER A 19 43.51 -6.36 -15.71
CA SER A 19 42.26 -5.66 -15.58
C SER A 19 42.44 -4.81 -14.34
N PHE A 20 42.78 -3.55 -14.56
CA PHE A 20 42.58 -2.47 -13.61
C PHE A 20 41.05 -2.27 -13.47
N VAL A 21 40.33 -3.33 -13.10
CA VAL A 21 39.27 -3.18 -12.13
C VAL A 21 40.04 -3.00 -10.85
N GLU A 22 40.14 -1.77 -10.36
CA GLU A 22 40.48 -1.57 -8.96
C GLU A 22 39.62 -2.57 -8.18
N ASP A 23 40.26 -3.46 -7.42
CA ASP A 23 39.59 -4.42 -6.57
C ASP A 23 38.64 -3.62 -5.67
N VAL A 24 37.37 -3.48 -6.08
CA VAL A 24 36.37 -2.77 -5.29
C VAL A 24 36.29 -3.58 -4.01
N PRO A 25 36.80 -3.04 -2.88
CA PRO A 25 36.93 -3.84 -1.68
C PRO A 25 35.53 -4.27 -1.26
N ILE A 26 35.35 -5.56 -0.99
CA ILE A 26 34.06 -6.12 -0.57
C ILE A 26 33.57 -5.32 0.65
N CYS A 27 32.28 -4.97 0.68
CA CYS A 27 31.72 -4.08 1.69
C CYS A 27 32.44 -2.71 1.76
N SER A 28 32.85 -2.19 0.60
CA SER A 28 33.60 -0.93 0.45
C SER A 28 34.86 -0.82 1.33
N GLY A 29 35.37 -1.94 1.85
CA GLY A 29 36.46 -1.96 2.84
C GLY A 29 36.06 -1.52 4.25
N HIS A 30 34.77 -1.31 4.48
CA HIS A 30 34.18 -0.80 5.73
C HIS A 30 33.28 -1.82 6.42
N GLY A 31 33.43 -3.10 6.10
CA GLY A 31 32.69 -4.17 6.73
C GLY A 31 33.31 -5.54 6.52
N GLU A 32 32.71 -6.52 7.18
CA GLU A 32 33.05 -7.92 7.01
C GLU A 32 31.93 -8.63 6.25
N TYR A 33 32.28 -9.32 5.15
CA TYR A 33 31.32 -10.09 4.38
C TYR A 33 31.09 -11.46 5.01
N ARG A 34 29.86 -11.74 5.45
CA ARG A 34 29.47 -13.05 5.98
C ARG A 34 28.07 -13.42 5.51
N GLN A 35 27.86 -14.68 5.14
CA GLN A 35 26.55 -15.25 4.81
C GLN A 35 25.75 -14.48 3.73
N GLY A 36 26.43 -13.88 2.74
CA GLY A 36 25.74 -13.20 1.65
C GLY A 36 25.45 -11.71 1.89
N LYS A 37 25.91 -11.13 3.01
CA LYS A 37 25.66 -9.73 3.37
C LYS A 37 26.89 -9.09 4.02
N CYS A 38 27.03 -7.78 3.84
CA CYS A 38 28.01 -6.97 4.56
C CYS A 38 27.58 -6.66 6.00
N HIS A 39 28.48 -6.93 6.94
CA HIS A 39 28.38 -6.51 8.32
C HIS A 39 29.31 -5.31 8.53
N CYS A 40 28.73 -4.10 8.50
CA CYS A 40 29.51 -2.87 8.55
C CYS A 40 30.23 -2.65 9.88
N PHE A 41 31.42 -2.07 9.81
CA PHE A 41 32.12 -1.54 10.97
C PHE A 41 31.36 -0.36 11.56
N ALA A 42 31.68 0.00 12.80
CA ALA A 42 31.09 1.17 13.44
C ALA A 42 31.23 2.41 12.55
N GLU A 43 30.21 3.26 12.57
CA GLU A 43 30.09 4.49 11.76
C GLU A 43 29.78 4.27 10.26
N TRP A 44 29.59 3.05 9.78
CA TRP A 44 29.22 2.75 8.38
C TRP A 44 27.88 2.02 8.27
N LYS A 45 27.17 2.26 7.18
CA LYS A 45 25.88 1.64 6.83
C LYS A 45 25.74 1.51 5.31
N GLY A 46 24.65 0.86 4.91
CA GLY A 46 24.36 0.55 3.51
C GLY A 46 24.50 -0.94 3.21
N PRO A 47 23.99 -1.40 2.05
CA PRO A 47 24.12 -2.78 1.62
C PRO A 47 25.58 -3.22 1.43
N GLU A 48 26.45 -2.28 1.06
CA GLU A 48 27.88 -2.48 0.83
C GLU A 48 28.75 -1.66 1.79
N CYS A 49 28.20 -1.12 2.88
CA CYS A 49 28.91 -0.26 3.84
C CYS A 49 29.58 0.97 3.20
N GLU A 50 28.96 1.48 2.14
CA GLU A 50 29.45 2.58 1.31
C GLU A 50 29.11 3.97 1.90
N THR A 51 28.19 4.03 2.87
CA THR A 51 27.66 5.29 3.42
C THR A 51 28.05 5.44 4.89
N LEU A 52 28.51 6.62 5.29
CA LEU A 52 28.70 6.93 6.71
C LEU A 52 27.36 6.97 7.44
N TRP A 53 27.34 6.58 8.70
CA TRP A 53 26.11 6.56 9.50
C TRP A 53 25.43 7.92 9.57
N SER A 54 26.24 9.00 9.60
CA SER A 54 25.83 10.40 9.68
C SER A 54 25.38 10.99 8.35
N GLU A 55 25.56 10.27 7.24
CA GLU A 55 25.19 10.70 5.90
C GLU A 55 23.90 10.01 5.44
N CYS A 56 23.07 10.74 4.70
CA CYS A 56 21.84 10.18 4.15
C CYS A 56 22.15 9.43 2.86
N PRO A 57 21.44 8.32 2.57
CA PRO A 57 21.56 7.62 1.30
C PRO A 57 21.33 8.53 0.09
N ASP A 58 20.41 9.49 0.23
CA ASP A 58 20.21 10.60 -0.70
C ASP A 58 20.51 11.91 0.03
N PRO A 59 21.60 12.63 -0.33
CA PRO A 59 21.95 13.92 0.28
C PRO A 59 20.88 15.00 0.10
N THR A 60 20.05 14.87 -0.94
CA THR A 60 18.97 15.81 -1.26
C THR A 60 17.63 15.40 -0.66
N CYS A 61 17.52 14.18 -0.13
CA CYS A 61 16.26 13.59 0.32
C CYS A 61 15.15 13.78 -0.73
N SER A 62 15.43 13.40 -1.98
CA SER A 62 14.58 13.59 -3.16
C SER A 62 14.13 15.03 -3.39
N SER A 63 14.89 16.02 -2.91
CA SER A 63 14.51 17.45 -2.87
C SER A 63 13.23 17.72 -2.06
N HIS A 64 12.83 16.78 -1.21
CA HIS A 64 11.58 16.77 -0.44
C HIS A 64 11.83 16.61 1.07
N GLY A 65 13.06 16.84 1.51
CA GLY A 65 13.43 16.81 2.91
C GLY A 65 14.78 17.44 3.17
N ARG A 66 15.28 17.24 4.39
CA ARG A 66 16.62 17.65 4.82
C ARG A 66 17.31 16.47 5.47
N CYS A 67 18.56 16.23 5.08
CA CYS A 67 19.38 15.25 5.74
C CYS A 67 19.78 15.75 7.15
N VAL A 68 19.46 14.98 8.19
CA VAL A 68 19.83 15.26 9.58
C VAL A 68 20.41 13.98 10.18
N THR A 69 21.72 13.99 10.45
CA THR A 69 22.43 12.88 11.12
C THR A 69 22.16 11.51 10.47
N GLY A 70 22.15 11.48 9.14
CA GLY A 70 22.01 10.27 8.36
C GLY A 70 20.59 9.80 8.08
N GLU A 71 19.59 10.54 8.54
CA GLU A 71 18.19 10.30 8.23
C GLU A 71 17.58 11.49 7.49
N CYS A 72 16.69 11.21 6.53
CA CYS A 72 15.97 12.24 5.82
C CYS A 72 14.75 12.70 6.62
N LEU A 73 14.78 13.94 7.10
CA LEU A 73 13.62 14.60 7.68
C LEU A 73 12.76 15.19 6.55
N CYS A 74 11.65 14.52 6.22
CA CYS A 74 10.79 14.92 5.11
C CYS A 74 9.99 16.18 5.39
N PHE A 75 9.75 16.97 4.34
CA PHE A 75 8.81 18.07 4.36
C PHE A 75 7.36 17.56 4.41
N ASP A 76 6.43 18.41 4.83
CA ASP A 76 5.01 18.08 4.93
C ASP A 76 4.47 17.50 3.60
N GLY A 77 3.77 16.38 3.71
CA GLY A 77 3.23 15.66 2.56
C GLY A 77 4.23 14.74 1.84
N TYR A 78 5.42 14.51 2.42
CA TYR A 78 6.41 13.56 1.91
C TYR A 78 6.87 12.54 2.96
N GLY A 79 7.21 11.34 2.53
CA GLY A 79 7.65 10.24 3.38
C GLY A 79 8.50 9.21 2.65
N GLY A 80 8.99 8.22 3.40
CA GLY A 80 9.99 7.25 2.95
C GLY A 80 11.41 7.63 3.36
N ASP A 81 12.33 6.67 3.30
CA ASP A 81 13.72 6.81 3.79
C ASP A 81 14.51 7.93 3.10
N SER A 82 14.08 8.33 1.89
CA SER A 82 14.63 9.44 1.12
C SER A 82 13.56 10.48 0.74
N CYS A 83 12.40 10.49 1.39
CA CYS A 83 11.28 11.39 1.09
C CYS A 83 10.72 11.30 -0.35
N GLN A 84 10.89 10.14 -0.98
CA GLN A 84 10.51 9.90 -2.37
C GLN A 84 9.00 9.73 -2.57
N PHE A 85 8.24 9.47 -1.49
CA PHE A 85 6.81 9.22 -1.58
C PHE A 85 6.02 10.46 -1.18
N ARG A 86 5.03 10.83 -2.00
CA ARG A 86 3.98 11.74 -1.56
C ARG A 86 3.06 11.02 -0.59
N ILE A 87 2.98 11.53 0.64
CA ILE A 87 2.05 11.08 1.67
C ILE A 87 0.99 12.15 1.88
N CYS A 88 -0.17 11.76 2.40
CA CYS A 88 -1.17 12.76 2.75
C CYS A 88 -0.74 13.50 4.01
N SER A 89 -0.80 14.84 3.98
CA SER A 89 -0.41 15.69 5.10
C SER A 89 -1.21 15.42 6.38
N SER A 90 -2.41 14.86 6.24
CA SER A 90 -3.20 14.32 7.35
C SER A 90 -3.10 12.80 7.38
N HIS A 91 -2.77 12.26 8.56
CA HIS A 91 -2.68 10.82 8.77
C HIS A 91 -4.00 10.15 8.41
N ASN A 92 -3.98 9.31 7.37
CA ASN A 92 -5.16 8.63 6.82
C ASN A 92 -6.34 9.56 6.49
N CYS A 93 -6.08 10.79 5.99
CA CYS A 93 -7.13 11.74 5.64
C CYS A 93 -8.10 12.00 6.80
N THR A 94 -7.53 12.22 7.99
CA THR A 94 -8.24 12.38 9.28
C THR A 94 -9.16 11.20 9.67
N GLY A 95 -8.96 10.04 9.04
CA GLY A 95 -9.81 8.86 9.20
C GLY A 95 -11.10 8.91 8.37
N ASN A 96 -11.29 9.96 7.58
CA ASN A 96 -12.49 10.21 6.79
C ASN A 96 -12.24 10.12 5.28
N GLY A 97 -11.14 9.50 4.85
CA GLY A 97 -10.83 9.28 3.45
C GLY A 97 -9.71 8.28 3.25
N VAL A 98 -9.37 8.05 1.99
CA VAL A 98 -8.25 7.20 1.57
C VAL A 98 -7.18 8.07 0.94
N CYS A 99 -5.93 7.88 1.36
CA CYS A 99 -4.79 8.56 0.77
C CYS A 99 -4.37 7.86 -0.54
N VAL A 100 -4.41 8.57 -1.66
CA VAL A 100 -3.96 8.04 -2.96
C VAL A 100 -2.98 9.03 -3.59
N GLY A 101 -1.70 8.66 -3.65
CA GLY A 101 -0.66 9.51 -4.26
C GLY A 101 -0.46 10.87 -3.58
N GLY A 102 -0.69 10.95 -2.26
CA GLY A 102 -0.61 12.18 -1.48
C GLY A 102 -1.86 13.06 -1.53
N VAL A 103 -2.93 12.63 -2.21
CA VAL A 103 -4.21 13.32 -2.24
C VAL A 103 -5.26 12.52 -1.47
N CYS A 104 -6.01 13.21 -0.61
CA CYS A 104 -7.08 12.59 0.14
C CYS A 104 -8.37 12.46 -0.69
N ARG A 105 -8.87 11.23 -0.79
CA ARG A 105 -10.18 10.93 -1.36
C ARG A 105 -11.16 10.70 -0.22
N CYS A 106 -12.02 11.69 0.05
CA CYS A 106 -12.91 11.68 1.19
C CYS A 106 -14.07 10.68 1.04
N PHE A 107 -14.47 10.09 2.16
CA PHE A 107 -15.69 9.31 2.29
C PHE A 107 -16.91 10.24 2.18
N SER A 108 -18.07 9.67 1.80
CA SER A 108 -19.31 10.43 1.65
C SER A 108 -19.67 11.18 2.93
N GLY A 109 -20.05 12.46 2.78
CA GLY A 109 -20.32 13.34 3.92
C GLY A 109 -19.08 14.05 4.48
N TRP A 110 -17.92 13.90 3.84
CA TRP A 110 -16.68 14.60 4.20
C TRP A 110 -16.06 15.31 2.99
N GLY A 111 -15.41 16.44 3.25
CA GLY A 111 -14.74 17.27 2.27
C GLY A 111 -13.53 18.00 2.87
N GLY A 112 -12.90 18.85 2.06
CA GLY A 112 -11.62 19.48 2.40
C GLY A 112 -10.41 18.63 1.97
N GLU A 113 -9.23 19.27 1.88
CA GLU A 113 -7.99 18.61 1.44
C GLU A 113 -7.51 17.50 2.38
N ALA A 114 -7.98 17.51 3.63
CA ALA A 114 -7.68 16.51 4.65
C ALA A 114 -8.91 15.65 5.05
N CYS A 115 -10.05 15.81 4.37
CA CYS A 115 -11.32 15.18 4.73
C CYS A 115 -11.81 15.50 6.15
N ASP A 116 -11.44 16.67 6.66
CA ASP A 116 -11.73 17.15 8.00
C ASP A 116 -13.05 17.93 8.09
N GLN A 117 -13.66 18.26 6.95
CA GLN A 117 -14.89 19.04 6.89
C GLN A 117 -16.10 18.12 6.75
N ARG A 118 -17.01 18.16 7.72
CA ARG A 118 -18.27 17.42 7.64
C ARG A 118 -19.21 18.15 6.69
N LEU A 119 -19.59 17.51 5.59
CA LEU A 119 -20.63 17.99 4.68
C LEU A 119 -21.99 17.70 5.33
N THR A 120 -22.40 18.56 6.27
CA THR A 120 -23.76 18.54 6.80
C THR A 120 -24.71 18.93 5.69
N SER A 121 -25.69 18.07 5.38
CA SER A 121 -26.72 18.28 4.37
C SER A 121 -27.76 19.34 4.76
N GLU A 122 -27.32 20.48 5.30
CA GLU A 122 -28.17 21.59 5.74
C GLU A 122 -27.45 22.91 5.43
N PHE A 123 -27.42 23.30 4.16
CA PHE A 123 -27.24 24.70 3.78
C PHE A 123 -28.11 25.02 2.56
N SER A 124 -29.35 25.39 2.84
CA SER A 124 -30.18 26.22 1.97
C SER A 124 -29.69 27.66 2.10
N VAL A 125 -28.90 28.15 1.14
CA VAL A 125 -28.78 29.60 0.90
C VAL A 125 -28.92 29.87 -0.59
N GLY A 126 -30.11 30.37 -0.96
CA GLY A 126 -30.29 31.25 -2.11
C GLY A 126 -30.62 30.57 -3.44
N GLY A 127 -31.88 30.10 -3.57
CA GLY A 127 -32.71 30.42 -4.74
C GLY A 127 -32.16 30.19 -6.14
N ILE A 128 -31.44 29.10 -6.37
CA ILE A 128 -31.45 28.45 -7.68
C ILE A 128 -32.03 27.06 -7.48
N ASP A 129 -33.18 26.82 -8.09
CA ASP A 129 -33.76 25.48 -8.17
C ASP A 129 -32.76 24.58 -8.89
N PHE A 130 -31.99 23.80 -8.13
CA PHE A 130 -31.42 22.57 -8.66
C PHE A 130 -32.55 21.54 -8.62
N PRO A 131 -33.15 21.17 -9.77
CA PRO A 131 -34.16 20.13 -9.78
C PRO A 131 -33.56 18.88 -9.17
N ASP A 132 -34.33 18.21 -8.31
CA ASP A 132 -34.06 16.90 -7.75
C ASP A 132 -33.31 16.01 -8.76
N GLN A 133 -32.00 15.88 -8.56
CA GLN A 133 -31.15 14.99 -9.35
C GLN A 133 -31.10 13.58 -8.76
N SER A 134 -32.22 13.13 -8.19
CA SER A 134 -32.64 11.74 -8.36
C SER A 134 -32.79 11.35 -9.86
N GLN A 135 -32.63 12.28 -10.81
CA GLN A 135 -32.68 12.02 -12.26
C GLN A 135 -31.58 12.65 -13.14
N GLN A 136 -30.40 13.05 -12.64
CA GLN A 136 -29.22 13.12 -13.53
C GLN A 136 -28.51 11.77 -13.55
N LYS A 137 -29.19 10.85 -14.23
CA LYS A 137 -28.52 9.90 -15.11
C LYS A 137 -27.66 10.71 -16.08
N ASP A 138 -26.38 10.84 -15.79
CA ASP A 138 -25.43 11.02 -16.88
C ASP A 138 -25.70 9.88 -17.87
N ALA A 139 -26.09 10.22 -19.09
CA ALA A 139 -26.41 9.28 -20.16
C ALA A 139 -25.15 8.54 -20.69
N SER A 140 -24.18 8.30 -19.82
CA SER A 140 -22.94 7.56 -20.05
C SER A 140 -22.32 7.03 -18.74
N ALA A 141 -23.08 6.36 -17.89
CA ALA A 141 -22.54 5.29 -17.04
C ALA A 141 -23.69 4.40 -16.52
N ASN A 142 -23.92 3.27 -17.18
CA ASN A 142 -24.93 2.30 -16.80
C ASN A 142 -24.46 1.40 -15.62
N GLN A 143 -23.72 1.97 -14.66
CA GLN A 143 -23.05 1.22 -13.59
C GLN A 143 -23.45 1.72 -12.19
N PRO A 144 -24.02 0.85 -11.32
CA PRO A 144 -24.40 1.18 -9.95
C PRO A 144 -23.20 1.47 -9.04
N SER A 145 -23.43 2.34 -8.04
CA SER A 145 -22.42 2.78 -7.06
C SER A 145 -22.00 1.67 -6.08
N PRO A 146 -20.74 1.68 -5.59
CA PRO A 146 -20.26 0.70 -4.60
C PRO A 146 -21.04 0.76 -3.28
N ASP A 147 -21.42 -0.40 -2.75
CA ASP A 147 -22.21 -0.54 -1.52
C ASP A 147 -21.34 -1.03 -0.34
N ALA A 148 -21.46 -0.37 0.81
CA ALA A 148 -20.73 -0.69 2.03
C ALA A 148 -21.00 -2.12 2.55
N PHE A 149 -22.21 -2.63 2.39
CA PHE A 149 -22.57 -4.01 2.72
C PHE A 149 -21.91 -5.03 1.80
N CYS A 150 -21.58 -4.62 0.57
CA CYS A 150 -20.82 -5.40 -0.38
C CYS A 150 -19.32 -5.10 -0.28
N SER A 151 -18.85 -4.77 0.93
CA SER A 151 -17.46 -4.44 1.23
C SER A 151 -16.86 -3.32 0.36
N PHE A 152 -17.70 -2.47 -0.24
CA PHE A 152 -17.35 -1.51 -1.30
C PHE A 152 -16.71 -2.11 -2.55
N ASN A 153 -16.68 -3.44 -2.64
CA ASN A 153 -16.13 -4.22 -3.75
C ASN A 153 -17.23 -4.81 -4.64
N GLY A 154 -18.43 -4.27 -4.53
CA GLY A 154 -19.59 -4.63 -5.33
C GLY A 154 -20.73 -3.67 -5.06
N TYR A 155 -21.88 -3.98 -5.65
CA TYR A 155 -23.12 -3.25 -5.44
C TYR A 155 -24.24 -4.21 -5.10
N ARG A 156 -25.25 -3.72 -4.39
CA ARG A 156 -26.42 -4.51 -4.06
C ARG A 156 -27.35 -4.64 -5.26
N ASP A 157 -27.77 -5.85 -5.55
CA ASP A 157 -28.87 -6.12 -6.46
C ASP A 157 -30.20 -5.75 -5.77
N LEU A 158 -30.94 -4.80 -6.35
CA LEU A 158 -32.16 -4.27 -5.73
C LEU A 158 -33.32 -5.28 -5.72
N SER A 159 -33.27 -6.31 -6.58
CA SER A 159 -34.30 -7.34 -6.65
C SER A 159 -34.11 -8.48 -5.64
N SER A 160 -32.86 -8.90 -5.42
CA SER A 160 -32.53 -10.04 -4.56
C SER A 160 -31.95 -9.64 -3.21
N GLY A 161 -31.50 -8.39 -3.04
CA GLY A 161 -30.80 -7.90 -1.85
C GLY A 161 -29.36 -8.43 -1.72
N ASN A 162 -28.91 -9.29 -2.63
CA ASN A 162 -27.58 -9.90 -2.64
C ASN A 162 -26.55 -8.99 -3.32
N CYS A 163 -25.27 -9.22 -3.00
CA CYS A 163 -24.18 -8.47 -3.61
C CYS A 163 -23.81 -9.01 -4.99
N ARG A 164 -23.66 -8.10 -5.96
CA ARG A 164 -23.01 -8.35 -7.24
C ARG A 164 -21.61 -7.77 -7.16
N CYS A 165 -20.61 -8.65 -7.12
CA CYS A 165 -19.23 -8.26 -6.91
C CYS A 165 -18.58 -7.69 -8.18
N PHE A 166 -17.68 -6.73 -7.98
CA PHE A 166 -16.81 -6.26 -9.04
C PHE A 166 -15.85 -7.37 -9.48
N PRO A 167 -15.33 -7.34 -10.72
CA PRO A 167 -14.40 -8.34 -11.21
C PRO A 167 -13.20 -8.51 -10.25
N GLY A 168 -12.90 -9.76 -9.90
CA GLY A 168 -11.82 -10.09 -8.98
C GLY A 168 -12.21 -10.20 -7.51
N PHE A 169 -13.48 -9.97 -7.18
CA PHE A 169 -14.01 -10.16 -5.83
C PHE A 169 -15.08 -11.27 -5.77
N GLU A 170 -15.07 -12.03 -4.68
CA GLU A 170 -16.01 -13.11 -4.41
C GLU A 170 -16.51 -13.07 -2.94
N GLY A 171 -17.50 -13.91 -2.64
CA GLY A 171 -18.16 -13.97 -1.33
C GLY A 171 -19.54 -13.34 -1.33
N SER A 172 -20.34 -13.63 -0.31
CA SER A 172 -21.72 -13.14 -0.20
C SER A 172 -21.81 -11.62 -0.03
N THR A 173 -20.72 -11.00 0.41
CA THR A 173 -20.56 -9.56 0.62
C THR A 173 -19.34 -9.00 -0.12
N CYS A 174 -18.85 -9.72 -1.14
CA CYS A 174 -17.66 -9.35 -1.94
C CYS A 174 -16.41 -9.10 -1.08
N GLU A 175 -16.31 -9.84 0.01
CA GLU A 175 -15.28 -9.64 1.02
C GLU A 175 -13.92 -10.23 0.62
N LYS A 176 -13.84 -11.10 -0.39
CA LYS A 176 -12.60 -11.78 -0.79
C LYS A 176 -12.06 -11.22 -2.10
N ASP A 177 -10.80 -10.80 -2.12
CA ASP A 177 -10.08 -10.48 -3.37
C ASP A 177 -9.38 -11.73 -3.90
N VAL A 178 -9.91 -12.33 -4.97
CA VAL A 178 -9.37 -13.56 -5.56
C VAL A 178 -8.23 -13.30 -6.55
N THR A 179 -8.01 -12.04 -6.92
CA THR A 179 -6.87 -11.65 -7.77
C THR A 179 -5.59 -11.52 -6.97
N CYS A 180 -5.72 -11.35 -5.66
CA CYS A 180 -4.59 -11.20 -4.76
C CYS A 180 -3.83 -12.53 -4.55
N ALA A 181 -2.51 -12.48 -4.61
CA ALA A 181 -1.68 -13.62 -4.20
C ALA A 181 -1.84 -13.93 -2.70
N SER A 182 -2.02 -12.89 -1.87
CA SER A 182 -2.38 -13.00 -0.45
C SER A 182 -3.87 -13.29 -0.28
N ARG A 183 -4.26 -13.94 0.83
CA ARG A 183 -5.66 -14.37 1.08
C ARG A 183 -6.48 -13.20 1.63
N CYS A 184 -6.45 -12.06 0.96
CA CYS A 184 -7.05 -10.82 1.39
C CYS A 184 -8.58 -10.95 1.57
N VAL A 185 -9.06 -10.78 2.81
CA VAL A 185 -10.48 -10.77 3.16
C VAL A 185 -10.80 -9.50 3.93
N HIS A 186 -11.84 -8.75 3.54
CA HIS A 186 -12.18 -7.43 4.08
C HIS A 186 -11.09 -6.36 3.87
N GLY A 187 -10.51 -6.33 2.67
CA GLY A 187 -9.53 -5.32 2.29
C GLY A 187 -9.41 -5.17 0.78
N VAL A 188 -8.54 -4.25 0.36
CA VAL A 188 -8.20 -4.03 -1.05
C VAL A 188 -6.75 -4.44 -1.28
N CYS A 189 -6.52 -5.29 -2.27
CA CYS A 189 -5.17 -5.74 -2.63
C CYS A 189 -4.47 -4.74 -3.55
N THR A 190 -3.20 -4.48 -3.27
CA THR A 190 -2.28 -3.80 -4.19
C THR A 190 -1.02 -4.63 -4.39
N GLY A 191 -0.46 -4.64 -5.59
CA GLY A 191 0.70 -5.46 -5.94
C GLY A 191 0.33 -6.60 -6.88
N ASP A 192 1.00 -7.76 -6.75
CA ASP A 192 0.84 -8.93 -7.63
C ASP A 192 -0.61 -9.43 -7.71
N ARG A 193 -1.32 -8.94 -8.73
CA ARG A 193 -2.55 -9.55 -9.22
C ARG A 193 -2.11 -10.82 -9.93
N ARG A 194 -2.47 -11.99 -9.40
CA ARG A 194 -2.32 -13.28 -10.09
C ARG A 194 -2.70 -13.05 -11.55
N GLN A 195 -1.73 -13.21 -12.46
CA GLN A 195 -1.94 -12.98 -13.88
C GLN A 195 -3.14 -13.80 -14.37
N LEU A 196 -4.31 -13.18 -14.42
CA LEU A 196 -5.35 -13.50 -15.39
C LEU A 196 -4.95 -12.83 -16.71
N LEU A 197 -3.80 -13.22 -17.25
CA LEU A 197 -3.58 -13.22 -18.69
C LEU A 197 -3.78 -14.65 -19.15
N SER A 198 -5.05 -14.99 -19.35
CA SER A 198 -5.45 -16.14 -20.15
C SER A 198 -4.90 -15.98 -21.58
N GLY A 199 -4.08 -16.95 -22.02
CA GLY A 199 -3.99 -17.33 -23.44
C GLY A 199 -2.67 -17.07 -24.16
N GLY A 200 -1.58 -17.74 -23.77
CA GLY A 200 -0.42 -17.94 -24.63
C GLY A 200 0.09 -19.38 -24.47
N PRO A 201 0.42 -20.12 -25.56
CA PRO A 201 0.88 -21.49 -25.45
C PRO A 201 2.25 -21.51 -24.75
N ALA A 202 2.38 -22.32 -23.71
CA ALA A 202 3.65 -22.58 -23.07
C ALA A 202 4.58 -23.30 -24.05
N LEU A 203 5.64 -22.62 -24.49
CA LEU A 203 6.80 -23.26 -25.11
C LEU A 203 7.68 -23.81 -23.98
N PRO A 204 7.94 -25.12 -23.90
CA PRO A 204 8.82 -25.67 -22.87
C PRO A 204 10.27 -25.45 -23.29
N GLY A 205 11.05 -24.71 -22.50
CA GLY A 205 12.52 -24.71 -22.66
C GLY A 205 13.31 -23.46 -22.32
N LEU A 206 12.73 -22.40 -21.74
CA LEU A 206 13.52 -21.25 -21.28
C LEU A 206 13.28 -20.97 -19.80
N LEU A 207 14.39 -20.98 -19.05
CA LEU A 207 14.51 -20.50 -17.67
C LEU A 207 13.84 -19.13 -17.55
N PRO A 208 13.12 -18.82 -16.45
CA PRO A 208 12.40 -17.56 -16.37
C PRO A 208 13.40 -16.40 -16.31
N VAL A 209 13.37 -15.59 -17.35
CA VAL A 209 14.03 -14.30 -17.46
C VAL A 209 13.42 -13.36 -16.43
N GLY A 210 14.27 -12.78 -15.58
CA GLY A 210 14.01 -11.55 -14.85
C GLY A 210 13.06 -11.68 -13.66
N THR A 211 13.62 -11.77 -12.46
CA THR A 211 12.96 -11.31 -11.23
C THR A 211 12.81 -9.79 -11.31
N THR A 212 11.85 -9.31 -12.11
CA THR A 212 11.33 -7.96 -11.96
C THR A 212 10.75 -7.86 -10.56
N LEU A 213 11.11 -6.82 -9.79
CA LEU A 213 10.54 -6.54 -8.46
C LEU A 213 9.01 -6.70 -8.52
N ILE A 214 8.52 -7.84 -8.06
CA ILE A 214 7.08 -8.07 -7.87
C ILE A 214 6.77 -7.32 -6.59
N ASP A 215 6.03 -6.20 -6.70
CA ASP A 215 5.48 -5.54 -5.52
C ASP A 215 4.75 -6.60 -4.68
N PRO A 216 5.18 -6.86 -3.43
CA PRO A 216 4.56 -7.89 -2.61
C PRO A 216 3.07 -7.57 -2.51
N ALA A 217 2.22 -8.58 -2.73
CA ALA A 217 0.77 -8.41 -2.66
C ALA A 217 0.35 -8.01 -1.23
N ILE A 218 0.12 -6.71 -1.02
CA ILE A 218 -0.26 -6.12 0.26
C ILE A 218 -1.77 -5.94 0.28
N CYS A 219 -2.41 -6.42 1.36
CA CYS A 219 -3.83 -6.26 1.61
C CYS A 219 -4.04 -5.06 2.57
N TYR A 220 -4.66 -4.00 2.08
CA TYR A 220 -5.04 -2.86 2.91
C TYR A 220 -6.42 -3.12 3.54
N CYS A 221 -6.46 -3.22 4.87
CA CYS A 221 -7.67 -3.61 5.58
C CYS A 221 -8.72 -2.51 5.64
N ASN A 222 -9.98 -2.92 5.49
CA ASN A 222 -11.13 -2.07 5.77
C ASN A 222 -11.23 -1.77 7.28
N ASP A 223 -11.95 -0.71 7.65
CA ASP A 223 -12.18 -0.33 9.06
C ASP A 223 -12.72 -1.53 9.88
N GLY A 224 -12.07 -1.83 11.01
CA GLY A 224 -12.41 -2.97 11.86
C GLY A 224 -11.68 -4.29 11.56
N TRP A 225 -10.69 -4.29 10.68
CA TRP A 225 -9.90 -5.48 10.33
C TRP A 225 -8.41 -5.19 10.35
N ARG A 226 -7.61 -6.21 10.71
CA ARG A 226 -6.15 -6.15 10.74
C ARG A 226 -5.51 -7.49 10.35
N GLY A 227 -4.19 -7.48 10.24
CA GLY A 227 -3.40 -8.65 9.84
C GLY A 227 -3.05 -8.64 8.36
N VAL A 228 -2.07 -9.46 7.96
CA VAL A 228 -1.53 -9.48 6.59
C VAL A 228 -2.58 -9.88 5.52
N ASN A 229 -3.67 -10.53 5.95
CA ASN A 229 -4.79 -10.93 5.11
C ASN A 229 -6.11 -10.24 5.49
N CYS A 230 -6.09 -9.30 6.45
CA CYS A 230 -7.29 -8.62 6.97
C CYS A 230 -8.37 -9.56 7.55
N ASP A 231 -7.94 -10.72 8.04
CA ASP A 231 -8.77 -11.78 8.61
C ASP A 231 -8.92 -11.70 10.13
N VAL A 232 -8.22 -10.77 10.79
CA VAL A 232 -8.32 -10.56 12.24
C VAL A 232 -9.25 -9.38 12.52
N PRO A 233 -10.42 -9.58 13.17
CA PRO A 233 -11.29 -8.48 13.54
C PRO A 233 -10.62 -7.62 14.61
N THR A 234 -10.79 -6.32 14.51
CA THR A 234 -10.42 -5.34 15.54
C THR A 234 -11.59 -4.38 15.74
N CYS A 235 -11.50 -3.55 16.77
CA CYS A 235 -12.53 -2.57 17.08
C CYS A 235 -12.61 -1.51 15.98
N ASN A 236 -13.76 -1.39 15.35
CA ASN A 236 -14.00 -0.38 14.32
C ASN A 236 -14.59 0.93 14.90
N SER A 237 -14.78 1.92 14.04
CA SER A 237 -15.39 3.21 14.41
C SER A 237 -16.78 3.07 15.07
N LYS A 238 -17.58 2.07 14.69
CA LYS A 238 -18.91 1.79 15.28
C LYS A 238 -18.82 1.18 16.66
N CYS A 239 -17.82 0.34 16.91
CA CYS A 239 -17.51 -0.18 18.24
C CYS A 239 -17.21 0.97 19.21
N LEU A 240 -16.38 1.92 18.79
CA LEU A 240 -16.01 3.08 19.62
C LEU A 240 -17.20 4.01 19.91
N LEU A 241 -18.24 3.96 19.06
CA LEU A 241 -19.46 4.73 19.26
C LEU A 241 -20.49 4.01 20.16
N ASN A 242 -20.68 2.71 19.94
CA ASN A 242 -21.76 1.90 20.54
C ASN A 242 -21.27 0.87 21.58
N GLY A 243 -20.02 0.96 21.99
CA GLY A 243 -19.39 0.01 22.91
C GLY A 243 -18.05 0.52 23.43
N GLN A 244 -17.30 -0.39 24.04
CA GLN A 244 -15.96 -0.16 24.55
C GLN A 244 -15.02 -1.20 23.96
N CYS A 245 -13.92 -0.74 23.35
CA CYS A 245 -12.90 -1.62 22.83
C CYS A 245 -11.98 -2.09 23.96
N VAL A 246 -11.91 -3.40 24.19
CA VAL A 246 -11.02 -4.01 25.18
C VAL A 246 -10.27 -5.15 24.52
N ASN A 247 -8.94 -5.03 24.39
CA ASN A 247 -8.08 -6.03 23.74
C ASN A 247 -8.60 -6.51 22.37
N ASP A 248 -8.80 -5.58 21.42
CA ASP A 248 -9.37 -5.82 20.09
C ASP A 248 -10.79 -6.43 20.06
N THR A 249 -11.43 -6.58 21.22
CA THR A 249 -12.80 -7.10 21.35
C THR A 249 -13.74 -5.98 21.71
N CYS A 250 -14.82 -5.83 20.95
CA CYS A 250 -15.83 -4.83 21.26
C CYS A 250 -16.83 -5.32 22.31
N VAL A 251 -16.91 -4.61 23.43
CA VAL A 251 -17.92 -4.83 24.48
C VAL A 251 -19.07 -3.85 24.24
N CYS A 252 -20.23 -4.35 23.80
CA CYS A 252 -21.33 -3.48 23.40
C CYS A 252 -22.08 -2.84 24.57
N ASN A 253 -22.45 -1.57 24.37
CA ASN A 253 -23.38 -0.86 25.24
C ASN A 253 -24.77 -1.52 25.19
N ARG A 254 -25.58 -1.28 26.23
CA ARG A 254 -26.97 -1.80 26.28
C ARG A 254 -27.75 -1.36 25.04
N GLY A 255 -28.45 -2.31 24.42
CA GLY A 255 -29.18 -2.06 23.17
C GLY A 255 -28.35 -2.27 21.90
N TRP A 256 -27.09 -2.71 22.00
CA TRP A 256 -26.25 -3.00 20.84
C TRP A 256 -25.68 -4.43 20.87
N SER A 257 -25.34 -4.96 19.70
CA SER A 257 -24.80 -6.31 19.50
C SER A 257 -24.00 -6.42 18.19
N GLY A 258 -23.39 -7.59 17.98
CA GLY A 258 -22.45 -7.84 16.87
C GLY A 258 -21.00 -7.68 17.33
N ALA A 259 -20.05 -8.21 16.56
CA ALA A 259 -18.61 -8.19 16.88
C ALA A 259 -18.04 -6.77 17.04
N ASN A 260 -18.70 -5.78 16.44
CA ASN A 260 -18.33 -4.37 16.43
C ASN A 260 -19.48 -3.45 16.88
N CYS A 261 -20.49 -3.98 17.58
CA CYS A 261 -21.64 -3.22 18.10
C CYS A 261 -22.39 -2.41 17.03
N ASN A 262 -22.43 -2.95 15.81
CA ASN A 262 -23.05 -2.36 14.64
C ASN A 262 -24.53 -2.73 14.48
N LEU A 263 -25.06 -3.63 15.34
CA LEU A 263 -26.45 -4.06 15.30
C LEU A 263 -27.20 -3.50 16.51
N SER A 264 -28.22 -2.69 16.28
CA SER A 264 -29.13 -2.28 17.35
C SER A 264 -30.03 -3.46 17.73
N LYS A 265 -30.11 -3.76 19.03
CA LYS A 265 -31.11 -4.68 19.56
C LYS A 265 -32.45 -3.95 19.58
N PRO A 266 -33.50 -4.48 18.93
CA PRO A 266 -34.82 -3.91 19.09
C PRO A 266 -35.23 -4.02 20.57
N PHE A 267 -35.69 -2.92 21.16
CA PHE A 267 -36.29 -2.90 22.49
C PHE A 267 -37.61 -3.68 22.43
N ILE A 268 -37.57 -4.97 22.77
CA ILE A 268 -38.79 -5.70 23.10
C ILE A 268 -39.19 -5.22 24.50
N HIS A 269 -40.09 -4.25 24.55
CA HIS A 269 -40.87 -3.99 25.75
C HIS A 269 -41.76 -5.21 26.00
N ILE A 270 -41.28 -6.14 26.82
CA ILE A 270 -42.13 -7.17 27.42
C ILE A 270 -42.90 -6.46 28.53
N PHE A 271 -44.15 -6.13 28.24
CA PHE A 271 -45.16 -5.76 29.24
C PHE A 271 -45.66 -7.00 29.96
#